data_AF-A0A9E4WTI5-F1
#
_entry.id   AF-A0A9E4WTI5-F1
#
_cell.length_a   1.000
_cell.length_b   1.000
_cell.length_c   1.000
_cell.angle_alpha   90.00
_cell.angle_beta   90.00
_cell.angle_gamma   90.00
#
_symmetry.space_group_name_H-M   'P 1'
#
loop_
_entity.id
_entity.type
_entity.pdbx_description
1 polymer ?
#
loop_
_entity_poly.entity_id
_entity_poly.type
_entity_poly.pdbx_seq_one_letter_code
_entity_poly.pdbx_strand_id
1 'polypeptide(L)'
;MKVDDKDGESKTIPLLKVYRVFNAAQCKGLSLGAIASTPTVEPISAAQAIVDGMSNPPSITNDGGNRAYYVPSAESIHMPAMNAFNGAGEYHATLFHELSHSTGHASRLNRDSLETPAPFGSEIYSREELVAEFGAAFLCAQSGINNTLDNSASYINGWSKALKADRRLVITAASQGQRAADCVTGGE
;
A
#
# COMPACT_ATOMS: atom_id res chain seq x y z
N MET A 1 -18.67 20.54 -3.49
CA MET A 1 -19.53 21.73 -3.25
C MET A 1 -20.16 22.07 -4.59
N LYS A 2 -21.47 22.37 -4.64
CA LYS A 2 -22.10 22.86 -5.87
C LYS A 2 -21.87 24.36 -5.94
N VAL A 3 -21.31 24.82 -7.06
CA VAL A 3 -21.10 26.24 -7.31
C VAL A 3 -21.68 26.52 -8.69
N ASP A 4 -22.55 27.51 -8.78
CA ASP A 4 -23.17 27.87 -10.05
C ASP A 4 -22.22 28.78 -10.85
N ASP A 5 -22.06 28.46 -12.13
CA ASP A 5 -21.38 29.30 -13.12
C ASP A 5 -22.19 30.58 -13.39
N LYS A 6 -21.56 31.61 -13.98
CA LYS A 6 -22.23 32.78 -14.55
C LYS A 6 -23.33 32.42 -15.55
N ASP A 7 -23.26 31.25 -16.17
CA ASP A 7 -24.26 30.73 -17.12
C ASP A 7 -25.34 29.83 -16.47
N GLY A 8 -25.34 29.67 -15.13
CA GLY A 8 -26.37 28.91 -14.40
C GLY A 8 -26.17 27.39 -14.40
N GLU A 9 -25.06 26.88 -14.94
CA GLU A 9 -24.71 25.46 -14.83
C GLU A 9 -24.06 25.16 -13.47
N SER A 10 -24.64 24.20 -12.74
CA SER A 10 -24.07 23.73 -11.47
C SER A 10 -22.83 22.86 -11.72
N LYS A 11 -21.66 23.31 -11.28
CA LYS A 11 -20.40 22.53 -11.33
C LYS A 11 -20.12 21.89 -9.98
N THR A 12 -19.67 20.63 -10.01
CA THR A 12 -19.20 19.92 -8.81
C THR A 12 -17.71 20.16 -8.62
N ILE A 13 -17.34 20.85 -7.54
CA ILE A 13 -15.94 21.11 -7.20
C ILE A 13 -15.49 20.17 -6.06
N PRO A 14 -14.39 19.40 -6.23
CA PRO A 14 -13.81 18.59 -5.17
C PRO A 14 -13.18 19.50 -4.11
N LEU A 15 -13.45 19.22 -2.83
CA LEU A 15 -12.94 20.00 -1.71
C LEU A 15 -12.28 19.07 -0.69
N LEU A 16 -11.02 19.35 -0.36
CA LEU A 16 -10.35 18.70 0.77
C LEU A 16 -10.92 19.27 2.07
N LYS A 17 -11.57 18.41 2.86
CA LYS A 17 -12.06 18.76 4.20
C LYS A 17 -11.15 18.14 5.26
N VAL A 18 -10.83 18.93 6.28
CA VAL A 18 -10.04 18.48 7.42
C VAL A 18 -10.95 18.34 8.62
N TYR A 19 -10.91 17.18 9.27
CA TYR A 19 -11.65 16.92 10.51
C TYR A 19 -10.65 16.72 11.66
N ARG A 20 -11.03 17.18 12.86
CA ARG A 20 -10.28 16.90 14.08
C ARG A 20 -10.95 15.74 14.79
N VAL A 21 -10.21 14.65 14.97
CA VAL A 21 -10.65 13.46 15.69
C VAL A 21 -9.79 13.26 16.93
N PHE A 22 -10.36 12.65 17.97
CA PHE A 22 -9.68 12.32 19.21
C PHE A 22 -9.76 10.81 19.41
N ASN A 23 -8.65 10.19 19.81
CA ASN A 23 -8.66 8.79 20.19
C ASN A 23 -9.54 8.61 21.44
N ALA A 24 -10.29 7.51 21.51
CA ALA A 24 -11.14 7.17 22.64
C ALA A 24 -10.43 7.32 24.01
N ALA A 25 -9.16 6.92 24.10
CA ALA A 25 -8.35 7.00 25.31
C ALA A 25 -8.05 8.46 25.76
N GLN A 26 -8.21 9.44 24.88
CA GLN A 26 -7.99 10.87 25.18
C GLN A 26 -9.25 11.55 25.74
N CYS A 27 -10.39 10.87 25.76
CA CYS A 27 -11.68 11.43 26.14
C CYS A 27 -12.14 10.87 27.50
N LYS A 28 -12.74 11.72 28.33
CA LYS A 28 -13.35 11.31 29.62
C LYS A 28 -14.87 11.22 29.47
N GLY A 29 -15.49 10.31 30.23
CA GLY A 29 -16.96 10.18 30.29
C GLY A 29 -17.59 9.53 29.05
N LEU A 30 -16.81 8.90 28.18
CA LEU A 30 -17.34 8.12 27.07
C LEU A 30 -17.89 6.78 27.59
N SER A 31 -19.18 6.52 27.33
CA SER A 31 -19.75 5.18 27.43
C SER A 31 -19.53 4.46 26.10
N LEU A 32 -18.32 3.93 25.89
CA LEU A 32 -18.05 3.07 24.75
C LEU A 32 -18.62 1.69 25.05
N GLY A 33 -19.29 1.08 24.08
CA GLY A 33 -19.57 -0.36 24.14
C GLY A 33 -18.27 -1.15 24.21
N ALA A 34 -18.35 -2.47 24.37
CA ALA A 34 -17.17 -3.31 24.21
C ALA A 34 -16.53 -2.99 22.85
N ILE A 35 -15.32 -2.42 22.89
CA ILE A 35 -14.51 -2.29 21.67
C ILE A 35 -14.30 -3.73 21.24
N ALA A 36 -14.80 -4.09 20.06
CA ALA A 36 -14.58 -5.41 19.50
C ALA A 36 -13.07 -5.65 19.58
N SER A 37 -12.68 -6.67 20.36
CA SER A 37 -11.28 -7.06 20.37
C SER A 37 -10.90 -7.34 18.94
N THR A 38 -9.77 -6.78 18.49
CA THR A 38 -9.20 -7.17 17.20
C THR A 38 -9.17 -8.69 17.19
N PRO A 39 -9.77 -9.36 16.19
CA PRO A 39 -9.73 -10.81 16.12
C PRO A 39 -8.28 -11.24 16.32
N THR A 40 -8.03 -12.20 17.21
CA THR A 40 -6.72 -12.83 17.30
C THR A 40 -6.54 -13.65 16.03
N VAL A 41 -6.03 -13.01 14.99
CA VAL A 41 -5.53 -13.65 13.78
C VAL A 41 -4.14 -14.17 14.06
N GLU A 42 -3.87 -15.40 13.66
CA GLU A 42 -2.50 -15.91 13.56
C GLU A 42 -1.83 -15.21 12.37
N PRO A 43 -0.89 -14.27 12.57
CA PRO A 43 -0.57 -13.29 11.54
C PRO A 43 -0.05 -13.88 10.24
N ILE A 44 0.75 -14.94 10.35
CA ILE A 44 1.32 -15.63 9.19
C ILE A 44 0.25 -16.38 8.41
N SER A 45 -0.71 -17.02 9.10
CA SER A 45 -1.82 -17.70 8.43
C SER A 45 -2.75 -16.71 7.76
N ALA A 46 -3.00 -15.55 8.38
CA ALA A 46 -3.82 -14.49 7.79
C ALA A 46 -3.12 -13.86 6.57
N ALA A 47 -1.81 -13.63 6.66
CA ALA A 47 -1.04 -13.12 5.55
C ALA A 47 -1.03 -14.07 4.35
N GLN A 48 -0.81 -15.37 4.60
CA GLN A 48 -0.87 -16.39 3.55
C GLN A 48 -2.26 -16.46 2.91
N ALA A 49 -3.34 -16.38 3.71
CA ALA A 49 -4.70 -16.37 3.18
C ALA A 49 -5.00 -15.16 2.28
N ILE A 50 -4.41 -13.98 2.57
CA ILE A 50 -4.50 -12.81 1.70
C ILE A 50 -3.78 -13.08 0.37
N VAL A 51 -2.58 -13.63 0.41
CA VAL A 51 -1.81 -13.96 -0.82
C VAL A 51 -2.57 -14.98 -1.67
N ASP A 52 -3.05 -16.07 -1.06
CA ASP A 52 -3.77 -17.14 -1.74
C ASP A 52 -5.14 -16.70 -2.27
N GLY A 53 -5.75 -15.71 -1.62
CA GLY A 53 -7.05 -15.15 -1.97
C GLY A 53 -7.03 -14.08 -3.05
N MET A 54 -5.84 -13.61 -3.46
CA MET A 54 -5.73 -12.55 -4.46
C MET A 54 -6.34 -12.98 -5.80
N SER A 55 -7.21 -12.14 -6.35
CA SER A 55 -7.78 -12.35 -7.69
C SER A 55 -6.78 -11.94 -8.76
N ASN A 56 -6.49 -12.85 -9.70
CA ASN A 56 -5.49 -12.65 -10.77
C ASN A 56 -4.09 -12.26 -10.25
N PRO A 57 -3.46 -13.12 -9.41
CA PRO A 57 -2.14 -12.84 -8.85
C PRO A 57 -1.05 -12.98 -9.92
N PRO A 58 0.07 -12.22 -9.81
CA PRO A 58 1.28 -12.52 -10.59
C PRO A 58 1.85 -13.90 -10.18
N SER A 59 2.72 -14.46 -11.01
CA SER A 59 3.50 -15.64 -10.62
C SER A 59 4.46 -15.27 -9.49
N ILE A 60 4.55 -16.07 -8.42
CA ILE A 60 5.45 -15.81 -7.28
C ILE A 60 6.48 -16.94 -7.19
N THR A 61 7.76 -16.60 -7.26
CA THR A 61 8.89 -17.55 -7.19
C THR A 61 9.90 -17.14 -6.13
N ASN A 62 10.63 -18.11 -5.57
CA ASN A 62 11.67 -17.88 -4.56
C ASN A 62 13.10 -17.94 -5.15
N ASP A 63 13.29 -17.41 -6.35
CA ASP A 63 14.52 -17.44 -7.14
C ASP A 63 15.21 -16.07 -7.26
N GLY A 64 14.76 -15.05 -6.54
CA GLY A 64 15.29 -13.67 -6.57
C GLY A 64 16.69 -13.49 -5.97
N GLY A 65 17.31 -14.58 -5.50
CA GLY A 65 18.64 -14.56 -4.89
C GLY A 65 18.65 -13.76 -3.58
N ASN A 66 19.22 -12.55 -3.61
CA ASN A 66 19.31 -11.64 -2.48
C ASN A 66 18.40 -10.41 -2.57
N ARG A 67 17.46 -10.40 -3.52
CA ARG A 67 16.53 -9.28 -3.74
C ARG A 67 15.11 -9.79 -3.96
N ALA A 68 14.15 -8.99 -3.51
CA ALA A 68 12.76 -9.07 -3.92
C ALA A 68 12.50 -8.05 -5.03
N TYR A 69 11.71 -8.42 -6.03
CA TYR A 69 11.28 -7.49 -7.08
C TYR A 69 10.12 -8.07 -7.90
N TYR A 70 9.23 -7.19 -8.35
CA TYR A 70 8.22 -7.45 -9.36
C TYR A 70 8.72 -7.09 -10.78
N VAL A 71 8.37 -7.92 -11.78
CA VAL A 71 8.71 -7.74 -13.20
C VAL A 71 7.41 -7.53 -14.00
N PRO A 72 7.05 -6.28 -14.36
CA PRO A 72 5.81 -5.99 -15.06
C PRO A 72 5.64 -6.73 -16.39
N SER A 73 6.70 -6.83 -17.19
CA SER A 73 6.64 -7.48 -18.51
C SER A 73 6.41 -9.00 -18.45
N ALA A 74 6.76 -9.63 -17.33
CA ALA A 74 6.64 -11.06 -17.13
C ALA A 74 5.48 -11.44 -16.19
N GLU A 75 4.81 -10.45 -15.58
CA GLU A 75 3.78 -10.65 -14.55
C GLU A 75 4.27 -11.61 -13.44
N SER A 76 5.51 -11.40 -12.97
CA SER A 76 6.15 -12.26 -11.98
C SER A 76 6.79 -11.48 -10.83
N ILE A 77 6.72 -12.04 -9.64
CA ILE A 77 7.40 -11.61 -8.42
C ILE A 77 8.48 -12.64 -8.11
N HIS A 78 9.70 -12.14 -7.90
CA HIS A 78 10.85 -12.95 -7.53
C HIS A 78 11.27 -12.56 -6.13
N MET A 79 11.18 -13.51 -5.20
CA MET A 79 11.55 -13.37 -3.80
C MET A 79 12.88 -14.09 -3.52
N PRO A 80 13.68 -13.61 -2.55
CA PRO A 80 14.71 -14.44 -1.93
C PRO A 80 14.10 -15.70 -1.31
N ALA A 81 14.92 -16.72 -1.09
CA ALA A 81 14.48 -17.88 -0.32
C ALA A 81 13.99 -17.46 1.08
N MET A 82 12.93 -18.11 1.60
CA MET A 82 12.32 -17.74 2.89
C MET A 82 13.32 -17.71 4.05
N ASN A 83 14.36 -18.55 4.02
CA ASN A 83 15.40 -18.59 5.05
C ASN A 83 16.39 -17.41 5.01
N ALA A 84 16.32 -16.56 3.98
CA ALA A 84 17.10 -15.33 3.88
C ALA A 84 16.48 -14.17 4.68
N PHE A 85 15.26 -14.33 5.18
CA PHE A 85 14.54 -13.36 6.00
C PHE A 85 14.66 -13.69 7.49
N ASN A 86 14.55 -12.69 8.36
CA ASN A 86 14.58 -12.87 9.82
C ASN A 86 13.29 -13.48 10.39
N GLY A 87 12.32 -13.81 9.53
CA GLY A 87 11.10 -14.54 9.89
C GLY A 87 10.03 -14.45 8.81
N ALA A 88 8.98 -15.25 8.97
CA ALA A 88 7.86 -15.29 8.03
C ALA A 88 7.13 -13.94 7.92
N GLY A 89 7.12 -13.14 8.98
CA GLY A 89 6.53 -11.79 8.96
C GLY A 89 7.27 -10.83 8.04
N GLU A 90 8.61 -10.86 8.04
CA GLU A 90 9.43 -10.05 7.13
C GLU A 90 9.25 -10.50 5.69
N TYR A 91 9.25 -11.82 5.44
CA TYR A 91 8.97 -12.38 4.12
C TYR A 91 7.63 -11.88 3.56
N HIS A 92 6.54 -11.95 4.34
CA HIS A 92 5.22 -11.51 3.89
C HIS A 92 5.13 -9.99 3.75
N ALA A 93 5.80 -9.21 4.61
CA ALA A 93 5.85 -7.76 4.47
C ALA A 93 6.53 -7.36 3.14
N THR A 94 7.65 -8.00 2.80
CA THR A 94 8.32 -7.81 1.51
C THR A 94 7.46 -8.31 0.34
N LEU A 95 6.80 -9.46 0.47
CA LEU A 95 5.90 -9.96 -0.57
C LEU A 95 4.71 -9.01 -0.80
N PHE A 96 4.14 -8.43 0.25
CA PHE A 96 3.05 -7.45 0.12
C PHE A 96 3.49 -6.17 -0.58
N HIS A 97 4.75 -5.76 -0.42
CA HIS A 97 5.33 -4.66 -1.20
C HIS A 97 5.33 -5.00 -2.70
N GLU A 98 5.88 -6.16 -3.07
CA GLU A 98 5.92 -6.58 -4.48
C GLU A 98 4.53 -6.85 -5.08
N LEU A 99 3.60 -7.40 -4.29
CA LEU A 99 2.20 -7.54 -4.69
C LEU A 99 1.56 -6.18 -4.91
N SER A 100 1.83 -5.20 -4.06
CA SER A 100 1.33 -3.84 -4.23
C SER A 100 1.85 -3.20 -5.52
N HIS A 101 3.11 -3.43 -5.90
CA HIS A 101 3.60 -3.08 -7.23
C HIS A 101 2.81 -3.80 -8.33
N SER A 102 2.61 -5.12 -8.21
CA SER A 102 1.91 -5.89 -9.24
C SER A 102 0.52 -5.35 -9.56
N THR A 103 -0.20 -4.82 -8.56
CA THR A 103 -1.55 -4.25 -8.77
C THR A 103 -1.58 -3.10 -9.76
N GLY A 104 -0.46 -2.43 -10.05
CA GLY A 104 -0.40 -1.36 -11.02
C GLY A 104 -0.40 -1.82 -12.48
N HIS A 105 -0.26 -3.12 -12.74
CA HIS A 105 -0.29 -3.69 -14.08
C HIS A 105 -1.58 -3.34 -14.84
N ALA A 106 -1.51 -3.32 -16.17
CA ALA A 106 -2.62 -2.93 -17.04
C ALA A 106 -3.86 -3.83 -16.93
N SER A 107 -3.69 -5.09 -16.50
CA SER A 107 -4.81 -6.01 -16.21
C SER A 107 -5.47 -5.79 -14.84
N ARG A 108 -4.96 -4.86 -14.03
CA ARG A 108 -5.43 -4.55 -12.67
C ARG A 108 -5.76 -3.05 -12.56
N LEU A 109 -5.02 -2.27 -11.77
CA LEU A 109 -5.33 -0.86 -11.53
C LEU A 109 -4.82 0.08 -12.62
N ASN A 110 -4.03 -0.43 -13.58
CA ASN A 110 -3.47 0.30 -14.70
C ASN A 110 -2.85 1.64 -14.29
N ARG A 111 -1.83 1.60 -13.42
CA ARG A 111 -1.14 2.81 -12.97
C ARG A 111 -0.07 3.19 -14.00
N ASP A 112 -0.17 4.41 -14.52
CA ASP A 112 0.76 4.99 -15.51
C ASP A 112 2.25 4.89 -15.12
N SER A 113 2.53 4.81 -13.82
CA SER A 113 3.88 4.66 -13.25
C SER A 113 4.58 3.36 -13.67
N LEU A 114 3.84 2.33 -14.06
CA LEU A 114 4.40 1.04 -14.51
C LEU A 114 4.41 0.88 -16.04
N GLU A 115 3.60 1.67 -16.76
CA GLU A 115 3.60 1.66 -18.23
C GLU A 115 4.79 2.41 -18.83
N THR A 116 5.33 3.42 -18.11
CA THR A 116 6.48 4.19 -18.56
C THR A 116 7.73 3.79 -17.77
N PRO A 117 8.78 3.21 -18.41
CA PRO A 117 10.03 2.90 -17.74
C PRO A 117 10.63 4.16 -17.11
N ALA A 118 10.65 4.22 -15.79
CA ALA A 118 11.19 5.33 -15.03
C ALA A 118 12.50 4.88 -14.36
N PRO A 119 13.61 5.63 -14.51
CA PRO A 119 14.87 5.26 -13.87
C PRO A 119 14.75 5.29 -12.34
N PHE A 120 15.50 4.42 -11.68
CA PHE A 120 15.59 4.40 -10.22
C PHE A 120 15.90 5.79 -9.65
N GLY A 121 15.16 6.20 -8.62
CA GLY A 121 15.29 7.52 -8.00
C GLY A 121 14.67 8.67 -8.81
N SER A 122 14.02 8.41 -9.94
CA SER A 122 13.16 9.39 -10.60
C SER A 122 11.93 9.70 -9.75
N GLU A 123 11.24 10.80 -10.06
CA GLU A 123 10.02 11.16 -9.34
C GLU A 123 8.93 10.10 -9.55
N ILE A 124 8.70 9.65 -10.79
CA ILE A 124 7.68 8.63 -11.11
C ILE A 124 7.95 7.34 -10.33
N TYR A 125 9.20 6.87 -10.34
CA TYR A 125 9.63 5.71 -9.55
C TYR A 125 9.37 5.91 -8.06
N SER A 126 9.78 7.06 -7.51
CA SER A 126 9.60 7.38 -6.09
C SER A 126 8.12 7.46 -5.67
N ARG A 127 7.23 7.87 -6.58
CA ARG A 127 5.78 7.89 -6.34
C ARG A 127 5.23 6.47 -6.26
N GLU A 128 5.64 5.58 -7.16
CA GLU A 128 5.19 4.18 -7.19
C GLU A 128 5.68 3.37 -5.98
N GLU A 129 6.93 3.55 -5.57
CA GLU A 129 7.47 2.95 -4.34
C GLU A 129 6.67 3.37 -3.09
N LEU A 130 6.25 4.64 -3.03
CA LEU A 130 5.43 5.11 -1.92
C LEU A 130 4.03 4.48 -1.94
N VAL A 131 3.46 4.24 -3.12
CA VAL A 131 2.19 3.49 -3.27
C VAL A 131 2.36 2.06 -2.78
N ALA A 132 3.43 1.37 -3.19
CA ALA A 132 3.73 0.00 -2.80
C ALA A 132 3.90 -0.14 -1.29
N GLU A 133 4.55 0.83 -0.64
CA GLU A 133 4.77 0.80 0.81
C GLU A 133 3.51 1.09 1.63
N PHE A 134 2.65 2.01 1.17
CA PHE A 134 1.33 2.15 1.78
C PHE A 134 0.50 0.88 1.63
N GLY A 135 0.48 0.26 0.43
CA GLY A 135 -0.20 -1.00 0.20
C GLY A 135 0.30 -2.11 1.11
N ALA A 136 1.62 -2.29 1.20
CA ALA A 136 2.26 -3.26 2.09
C ALA A 136 1.92 -3.01 3.56
N ALA A 137 1.96 -1.74 4.00
CA ALA A 137 1.60 -1.38 5.37
C ALA A 137 0.14 -1.70 5.70
N PHE A 138 -0.79 -1.46 4.78
CA PHE A 138 -2.21 -1.79 4.97
C PHE A 138 -2.44 -3.29 5.01
N LEU A 139 -1.79 -4.06 4.13
CA LEU A 139 -1.86 -5.54 4.12
C LEU A 139 -1.23 -6.16 5.37
N CYS A 140 -0.11 -5.61 5.85
CA CYS A 140 0.49 -6.00 7.13
C CYS A 140 -0.47 -5.72 8.30
N ALA A 141 -1.08 -4.53 8.34
CA ALA A 141 -2.05 -4.18 9.37
C ALA A 141 -3.27 -5.11 9.36
N GLN A 142 -3.77 -5.48 8.18
CA GLN A 142 -4.90 -6.38 8.03
C GLN A 142 -4.57 -7.84 8.42
N SER A 143 -3.36 -8.30 8.12
CA SER A 143 -2.90 -9.63 8.52
C SER A 143 -2.43 -9.71 9.97
N GLY A 144 -2.22 -8.57 10.66
CA GLY A 144 -1.66 -8.53 12.00
C GLY A 144 -0.13 -8.66 12.06
N ILE A 145 0.56 -8.52 10.91
CA ILE A 145 2.02 -8.45 10.86
C ILE A 145 2.47 -7.07 11.36
N ASN A 146 3.29 -7.06 12.42
CA ASN A 146 3.96 -5.86 12.88
C ASN A 146 5.15 -5.56 11.96
N ASN A 147 4.94 -4.70 10.95
CA ASN A 147 6.05 -4.21 10.14
C ASN A 147 6.84 -3.16 10.95
N THR A 148 8.15 -3.37 11.10
CA THR A 148 9.02 -2.42 11.84
C THR A 148 9.60 -1.38 10.87
N LEU A 149 9.83 -0.16 11.36
CA LEU A 149 10.34 0.95 10.55
C LEU A 149 11.72 0.67 9.93
N ASP A 150 12.50 -0.25 10.51
CA ASP A 150 13.83 -0.61 10.02
C ASP A 150 13.77 -1.28 8.63
N ASN A 151 12.70 -2.02 8.33
CA ASN A 151 12.49 -2.67 7.04
C ASN A 151 12.16 -1.68 5.91
N SER A 152 11.57 -0.51 6.24
CA SER A 152 11.22 0.54 5.28
C SER A 152 12.27 1.67 5.19
N ALA A 153 13.32 1.64 6.01
CA ALA A 153 14.26 2.75 6.20
C ALA A 153 15.09 3.10 4.96
N SER A 154 15.40 2.14 4.09
CA SER A 154 16.11 2.39 2.82
C SER A 154 15.29 3.24 1.85
N TYR A 155 13.96 3.17 1.92
CA TYR A 155 13.04 3.83 0.99
C TYR A 155 12.62 5.23 1.46
N ILE A 156 12.58 5.46 2.78
CA ILE A 156 12.23 6.76 3.41
C ILE A 156 13.16 7.91 2.99
N ASN A 157 14.45 7.64 2.74
CA ASN A 157 15.41 8.69 2.34
C ASN A 157 15.09 9.28 0.96
N GLY A 158 14.61 8.47 0.01
CA GLY A 158 14.14 8.96 -1.29
C GLY A 158 12.87 9.81 -1.16
N TRP A 159 11.97 9.40 -0.26
CA TRP A 159 10.68 10.06 -0.06
C TRP A 159 10.80 11.44 0.56
N SER A 160 11.78 11.70 1.43
CA SER A 160 11.95 13.02 2.05
C SER A 160 12.07 14.13 1.01
N LYS A 161 12.76 13.89 -0.11
CA LYS A 161 12.91 14.87 -1.19
C LYS A 161 11.61 15.04 -1.98
N ALA A 162 10.94 13.95 -2.34
CA ALA A 162 9.67 13.98 -3.07
C ALA A 162 8.55 14.64 -2.26
N LEU A 163 8.44 14.32 -0.97
CA LEU A 163 7.45 14.88 -0.04
C LEU A 163 7.70 16.37 0.27
N LYS A 164 8.97 16.81 0.26
CA LYS A 164 9.31 18.23 0.35
C LYS A 164 8.89 19.00 -0.90
N ALA A 165 9.00 18.38 -2.08
CA ALA A 165 8.59 18.98 -3.35
C ALA A 165 7.05 19.01 -3.51
N ASP A 166 6.35 17.96 -3.13
CA ASP A 166 4.89 17.84 -3.24
C ASP A 166 4.27 17.24 -1.98
N ARG A 167 3.71 18.10 -1.12
CA ARG A 167 3.00 17.67 0.10
C ARG A 167 1.72 16.88 -0.17
N ARG A 168 1.15 16.96 -1.37
CA ARG A 168 -0.06 16.18 -1.72
C ARG A 168 0.29 14.74 -2.08
N LEU A 169 1.56 14.47 -2.40
CA LEU A 169 2.02 13.15 -2.78
C LEU A 169 1.66 12.09 -1.74
N VAL A 170 1.79 12.38 -0.45
CA VAL A 170 1.45 11.43 0.62
C VAL A 170 -0.04 11.03 0.58
N ILE A 171 -0.93 11.98 0.30
CA ILE A 171 -2.38 11.74 0.27
C ILE A 171 -2.73 10.90 -0.96
N THR A 172 -2.16 11.26 -2.12
CA THR A 172 -2.37 10.51 -3.36
C THR A 172 -1.79 9.10 -3.28
N ALA A 173 -0.58 8.95 -2.74
CA ALA A 173 0.08 7.66 -2.61
C ALA A 173 -0.65 6.76 -1.59
N ALA A 174 -1.11 7.30 -0.45
CA ALA A 174 -1.92 6.55 0.50
C ALA A 174 -3.25 6.09 -0.13
N SER A 175 -3.92 6.97 -0.90
CA SER A 175 -5.15 6.61 -1.62
C SER A 175 -4.93 5.48 -2.63
N GLN A 176 -3.86 5.55 -3.42
CA GLN A 176 -3.50 4.50 -4.36
C GLN A 176 -3.02 3.21 -3.66
N GLY A 177 -2.31 3.34 -2.53
CA GLY A 177 -1.88 2.22 -1.71
C GLY A 177 -3.08 1.47 -1.10
N GLN A 178 -4.14 2.20 -0.71
CA GLN A 178 -5.39 1.59 -0.27
C GLN A 178 -6.02 0.79 -1.42
N ARG A 179 -6.15 1.39 -2.62
CA ARG A 179 -6.64 0.68 -3.80
C ARG A 179 -5.81 -0.56 -4.15
N ALA A 180 -4.49 -0.50 -3.96
CA ALA A 180 -3.61 -1.65 -4.14
C ALA A 180 -3.91 -2.75 -3.12
N ALA A 181 -4.04 -2.41 -1.83
CA ALA A 181 -4.42 -3.37 -0.79
C ALA A 181 -5.81 -3.97 -1.02
N ASP A 182 -6.79 -3.16 -1.44
CA ASP A 182 -8.14 -3.61 -1.78
C ASP A 182 -8.10 -4.57 -2.97
N CYS A 183 -7.32 -4.25 -4.01
CA CYS A 183 -7.11 -5.12 -5.17
C CYS A 183 -6.48 -6.46 -4.79
N VAL A 184 -5.55 -6.50 -3.83
CA VAL A 184 -4.94 -7.75 -3.34
C VAL A 184 -5.95 -8.57 -2.53
N THR A 185 -6.76 -7.93 -1.71
CA THR A 185 -7.71 -8.60 -0.80
C THR A 185 -9.07 -8.92 -1.45
N GLY A 186 -9.32 -8.42 -2.67
CA GLY A 186 -10.59 -8.56 -3.36
C GLY A 186 -11.70 -7.64 -2.83
N GLY A 187 -11.34 -6.57 -2.11
CA GLY A 187 -12.26 -5.54 -1.66
C GLY A 187 -12.63 -4.57 -2.78
N GLU A 188 -13.92 -4.24 -2.91
CA GLU A 188 -14.44 -3.12 -3.71
C GLU A 188 -14.40 -1.79 -2.95
#